data_AF-A0A7W2FV24-F1
#
_entry.id   AF-A0A7W2FV24-F1
#
_cell.length_a   1.000
_cell.length_b   1.000
_cell.length_c   1.000
_cell.angle_alpha   90.00
_cell.angle_beta   90.00
_cell.angle_gamma   90.00
#
_symmetry.space_group_name_H-M   'P 1'
#
loop_
_entity.id
_entity.type
_entity.pdbx_description
1 polymer ?
#
loop_
_entity_poly.entity_id
_entity_poly.type
_entity_poly.pdbx_seq_one_letter_code
_entity_poly.pdbx_strand_id
1 'polypeptide(L)' 'EAAGNEVLSQHHRVLGSRVKRARFLANISDARWAQAVAEHEGIITALEARDGPLLGQLLSAHLGNKFAALKARMN' A
#
# COMPACT_ATOMS: atom_id res chain seq x y z
N GLU A 1 -12.98 -1.54 11.02
CA GLU A 1 -11.56 -1.89 10.76
C GLU A 1 -10.68 -1.51 11.94
N ALA A 2 -9.47 -2.07 12.04
CA ALA A 2 -8.58 -1.96 13.20
C ALA A 2 -8.30 -0.53 13.72
N ALA A 3 -8.41 0.48 12.84
CA ALA A 3 -8.21 1.88 13.20
C ALA A 3 -9.39 2.53 13.95
N GLY A 4 -10.54 1.85 14.09
CA GLY A 4 -11.73 2.41 14.75
C GLY A 4 -12.34 3.64 14.05
N ASN A 5 -11.92 3.95 12.83
CA ASN A 5 -12.33 5.14 12.08
C ASN A 5 -13.21 4.75 10.88
N GLU A 6 -14.52 4.98 11.01
CA GLU A 6 -15.51 4.60 9.98
C GLU A 6 -15.35 5.43 8.69
N VAL A 7 -15.03 6.71 8.81
CA VAL A 7 -14.80 7.61 7.66
C VAL A 7 -13.61 7.11 6.84
N LEU A 8 -12.49 6.81 7.51
CA LEU A 8 -11.31 6.22 6.88
C LEU A 8 -11.64 4.88 6.22
N SER A 9 -12.41 4.03 6.90
CA SER A 9 -12.80 2.71 6.39
C SER A 9 -13.65 2.83 5.12
N GLN A 10 -14.61 3.77 5.08
CA GLN A 10 -15.41 4.05 3.88
C GLN A 10 -14.56 4.56 2.73
N HIS A 11 -13.70 5.56 2.97
CA HIS A 11 -12.82 6.08 1.93
C HIS A 11 -11.89 5.00 1.39
N HIS A 12 -11.30 4.18 2.26
CA HIS A 12 -10.46 3.07 1.85
C HIS A 12 -11.22 2.06 0.98
N ARG A 13 -12.47 1.70 1.33
CA ARG A 13 -13.32 0.80 0.53
C ARG A 13 -13.61 1.38 -0.85
N VAL A 14 -14.01 2.65 -0.92
CA VAL A 14 -14.35 3.34 -2.19
C VAL A 14 -13.12 3.46 -3.10
N LEU A 15 -11.98 3.88 -2.56
CA LEU A 15 -10.74 3.98 -3.33
C LEU A 15 -10.23 2.58 -3.74
N GLY A 16 -10.31 1.63 -2.82
CA GLY A 16 -9.85 0.25 -3.00
C GLY A 16 -10.54 -0.46 -4.16
N SER A 17 -11.83 -0.20 -4.39
CA SER A 17 -12.59 -0.76 -5.52
C SER A 17 -12.14 -0.16 -6.86
N ARG A 18 -11.94 1.16 -6.92
CA ARG A 18 -11.48 1.88 -8.13
C ARG A 18 -10.10 1.44 -8.59
N VAL A 19 -9.18 1.20 -7.64
CA VAL A 19 -7.79 0.80 -7.95
C VAL A 19 -7.58 -0.71 -7.98
N LYS A 20 -8.64 -1.52 -7.83
CA LYS A 20 -8.53 -2.99 -7.75
C LYS A 20 -7.87 -3.58 -9.01
N ARG A 21 -8.32 -3.17 -10.19
CA ARG A 21 -7.76 -3.63 -11.48
C ARG A 21 -6.30 -3.18 -11.65
N ALA A 22 -6.00 -1.94 -11.30
CA ALA A 22 -4.63 -1.42 -11.32
C ALA A 22 -3.71 -2.21 -10.37
N ARG A 23 -4.17 -2.54 -9.15
CA ARG A 23 -3.38 -3.31 -8.17
C ARG A 23 -2.86 -4.65 -8.74
N PHE A 24 -3.68 -5.37 -9.51
CA PHE A 24 -3.24 -6.59 -10.18
C PHE A 24 -2.20 -6.34 -11.27
N LEU A 25 -2.35 -5.24 -12.01
CA LEU A 25 -1.39 -4.87 -13.06
C LEU A 25 -0.04 -4.39 -12.49
N ALA A 26 -0.02 -3.87 -11.26
CA ALA A 26 1.21 -3.36 -10.64
C ALA A 26 2.19 -4.46 -10.19
N ASN A 27 1.70 -5.66 -9.85
CA ASN A 27 2.49 -6.71 -9.19
C ASN A 27 2.85 -7.90 -10.10
N ILE A 28 3.05 -7.68 -11.41
CA ILE A 28 3.28 -8.78 -12.36
C ILE A 28 4.76 -9.19 -12.48
N SER A 29 5.72 -8.33 -12.11
CA SER A 29 7.13 -8.74 -12.10
C SER A 29 7.56 -9.29 -10.75
N ASP A 30 8.38 -10.34 -10.76
CA ASP A 30 8.95 -10.95 -9.55
C ASP A 30 9.73 -9.93 -8.70
N ALA A 31 10.46 -9.04 -9.36
CA ALA A 31 11.18 -7.96 -8.70
C ALA A 31 10.24 -6.99 -7.96
N ARG A 32 9.12 -6.59 -8.57
CA ARG A 32 8.15 -5.71 -7.91
C ARG A 32 7.42 -6.43 -6.79
N TRP A 33 7.12 -7.71 -6.96
CA TRP A 33 6.54 -8.53 -5.90
C TRP A 33 7.46 -8.62 -4.69
N ALA A 34 8.75 -8.95 -4.88
CA ALA A 34 9.73 -9.01 -3.81
C ALA A 34 9.88 -7.66 -3.08
N GLN A 35 9.96 -6.56 -3.83
CA GLN A 35 9.99 -5.22 -3.25
C GLN A 35 8.72 -4.91 -2.44
N ALA A 36 7.54 -5.25 -2.95
CA ALA A 36 6.28 -5.04 -2.25
C ALA A 36 6.20 -5.85 -0.96
N VAL A 37 6.71 -7.09 -0.93
CA VAL A 37 6.77 -7.90 0.29
C VAL A 37 7.68 -7.25 1.33
N ALA A 38 8.90 -6.84 0.95
CA ALA A 38 9.82 -6.16 1.87
C ALA A 38 9.22 -4.85 2.44
N GLU A 39 8.47 -4.09 1.62
CA GLU A 39 7.72 -2.92 2.10
C GLU A 39 6.69 -3.31 3.18
N HIS A 40 5.97 -4.43 3.00
CA HIS A 40 4.99 -4.90 3.98
C HIS A 40 5.63 -5.40 5.28
N GLU A 41 6.80 -6.04 5.21
CA GLU A 41 7.54 -6.46 6.42
C GLU A 41 7.87 -5.25 7.31
N GLY A 42 8.31 -4.15 6.70
CA GLY A 42 8.54 -2.89 7.42
C GLY A 42 7.25 -2.32 8.04
N ILE A 43 6.15 -2.31 7.28
CA ILE A 43 4.83 -1.83 7.76
C ILE A 43 4.35 -2.65 8.97
N ILE A 44 4.47 -3.98 8.90
CA ILE A 44 4.08 -4.89 10.00
C ILE A 44 4.95 -4.63 11.22
N THR A 45 6.26 -4.51 11.04
CA THR A 45 7.19 -4.22 12.14
C THR A 45 6.84 -2.92 12.85
N ALA A 46 6.57 -1.83 12.11
CA ALA A 46 6.18 -0.55 12.69
C ALA A 46 4.80 -0.63 13.39
N LEU A 47 3.88 -1.41 12.83
CA LEU A 47 2.56 -1.64 13.41
C LEU A 47 2.66 -2.40 14.75
N GLU A 48 3.45 -3.47 14.81
CA GLU A 48 3.69 -4.27 16.01
C GLU A 48 4.37 -3.44 17.12
N ALA A 49 5.33 -2.59 16.73
CA ALA A 49 5.97 -1.63 17.63
C ALA A 49 5.05 -0.48 18.07
N ARG A 50 3.85 -0.34 17.48
CA ARG A 50 2.92 0.78 17.67
C ARG A 50 3.54 2.15 17.36
N ASP A 51 4.52 2.19 16.45
CA ASP A 51 5.16 3.42 15.99
C ASP A 51 4.30 4.08 14.90
N GLY A 52 3.33 4.88 15.34
CA GLY A 52 2.41 5.61 14.45
C GLY A 52 3.12 6.51 13.42
N PRO A 53 4.09 7.35 13.84
CA PRO A 53 4.86 8.17 12.91
C PRO A 53 5.56 7.37 11.80
N LEU A 54 6.29 6.30 12.17
CA LEU A 54 6.98 5.47 11.19
C LEU A 54 5.99 4.72 10.29
N LEU A 55 4.93 4.16 10.87
CA LEU A 55 3.88 3.46 10.14
C LEU A 55 3.26 4.36 9.05
N GLY A 56 2.98 5.62 9.38
CA GLY A 56 2.45 6.60 8.43
C GLY A 56 3.40 6.89 7.26
N GLN A 57 4.70 6.99 7.53
CA GLN A 57 5.72 7.19 6.50
C GLN A 57 5.81 5.98 5.57
N LEU A 58 5.86 4.77 6.13
CA LEU A 58 5.97 3.52 5.36
C LEU A 58 4.73 3.27 4.49
N LEU A 59 3.52 3.48 5.03
CA LEU A 59 2.28 3.37 4.27
C LEU A 59 2.24 4.35 3.09
N SER A 60 2.69 5.59 3.30
CA SER A 60 2.74 6.60 2.24
C SER A 60 3.72 6.23 1.14
N ALA A 61 4.93 5.78 1.52
CA ALA A 61 5.94 5.31 0.57
C ALA A 61 5.47 4.11 -0.24
N HIS A 62 4.83 3.12 0.40
CA HIS A 62 4.27 1.95 -0.27
C HIS A 62 3.24 2.32 -1.36
N LEU A 63 2.34 3.25 -1.06
CA LEU A 63 1.36 3.75 -2.03
C LEU A 63 2.04 4.51 -3.20
N GLY A 64 3.08 5.29 -2.90
CA GLY A 64 3.89 5.99 -3.90
C GLY A 64 4.59 5.02 -4.87
N ASN A 65 5.26 3.99 -4.34
CA ASN A 65 5.94 2.97 -5.14
C ASN A 65 4.95 2.22 -6.04
N LYS A 66 3.77 1.89 -5.51
CA LYS A 66 2.70 1.28 -6.30
C LYS A 66 2.22 2.18 -7.44
N PHE A 67 2.07 3.49 -7.20
CA PHE A 67 1.68 4.44 -8.25
C PHE A 67 2.75 4.57 -9.33
N ALA A 68 4.03 4.64 -8.94
CA ALA A 68 5.15 4.68 -9.88
C ALA A 68 5.20 3.43 -10.77
N ALA A 69 5.03 2.24 -10.20
CA ALA A 69 4.97 0.98 -10.94
C ALA A 69 3.83 0.94 -11.96
N LEU A 70 2.65 1.49 -11.61
CA LEU A 70 1.53 1.61 -12.53
C LEU A 70 1.83 2.57 -13.68
N LYS A 71 2.40 3.74 -13.37
CA LYS A 71 2.73 4.76 -14.36
C LYS A 71 3.75 4.25 -15.38
N ALA A 72 4.77 3.53 -14.92
CA ALA A 72 5.79 2.94 -15.78
C ALA A 72 5.24 1.93 -16.79
N ARG A 73 4.03 1.37 -16.55
CA ARG A 73 3.37 0.42 -17.45
C ARG A 73 2.40 1.07 -18.44
N MET A 74 1.98 2.31 -18.16
CA MET A 74 1.06 3.05 -19.03
C MET A 74 1.79 3.87 -20.10
N ASN A 75 3.11 4.03 -19.94
CA ASN A 75 4.03 4.53 -20.96
C ASN A 75 4.59 3.36 -21.76
#